data_AF-A0A0A7KK76-F1
#
_entry.id   AF-A0A0A7KK76-F1
#
_cell.length_a   1.000
_cell.length_b   1.000
_cell.length_c   1.000
_cell.angle_alpha   90.00
_cell.angle_beta   90.00
_cell.angle_gamma   90.00
#
_symmetry.space_group_name_H-M   'P 1'
#
loop_
_entity.id
_entity.type
_entity.pdbx_description
1 polymer ?
#
loop_
_entity_poly.entity_id
_entity_poly.type
_entity_poly.pdbx_seq_one_letter_code
_entity_poly.pdbx_strand_id
1 'polypeptide(L)'
;MRLKAAVLAALVLWPGAVAQNPAGLSADLKLMPSYGGALLAGRIKASRPDELMGVWSSLGRARLMKCAPRCEVVPSLPISGNLILSGSSGYRVVLGGDFKPGQKVSVVLRFRQGVVLNHTAIVGR
;
A
#
# COMPACT_ATOMS: atom_id res chain seq x y z
N MET A 1 28.24 44.50 36.68
CA MET A 1 28.31 43.10 36.23
C MET A 1 27.09 42.34 36.76
N ARG A 2 26.01 42.14 35.98
CA ARG A 2 25.06 41.00 36.08
C ARG A 2 24.13 41.01 34.85
N LEU A 3 24.52 40.28 33.81
CA LEU A 3 23.61 39.79 32.77
C LEU A 3 23.83 38.28 32.70
N LYS A 4 22.75 37.51 32.83
CA LYS A 4 22.52 36.19 32.20
C LYS A 4 21.36 35.48 32.91
N ALA A 5 20.18 35.58 32.32
CA ALA A 5 19.11 34.60 32.48
C ALA A 5 18.09 34.82 31.35
N ALA A 6 18.52 34.59 30.11
CA ALA A 6 17.63 34.60 28.97
C ALA A 6 17.92 33.37 28.12
N VAL A 7 16.83 32.79 27.63
CA VAL A 7 16.77 31.90 26.46
C VAL A 7 17.18 30.45 26.72
N LEU A 8 16.27 29.62 27.23
CA LEU A 8 16.39 28.16 27.10
C LEU A 8 15.06 27.38 27.05
N ALA A 9 13.91 28.05 26.92
CA ALA A 9 12.59 27.42 27.06
C ALA A 9 11.72 27.38 25.78
N ALA A 10 12.28 27.59 24.58
CA ALA A 10 11.48 27.84 23.37
C ALA A 10 11.51 26.77 22.26
N LEU A 11 12.02 25.56 22.50
CA LEU A 11 12.25 24.58 21.41
C LEU A 11 11.37 23.31 21.40
N VAL A 12 10.28 23.25 22.17
CA VAL A 12 9.44 22.03 22.25
C VAL A 12 8.03 22.24 21.73
N LEU A 13 7.90 22.77 20.51
CA LEU A 13 6.63 22.74 19.77
C LEU A 13 6.91 22.41 18.30
N TRP A 14 7.49 21.22 18.06
CA TRP A 14 7.53 20.67 16.70
C TRP A 14 6.17 20.05 16.40
N PRO A 15 5.43 20.53 15.38
CA PRO A 15 4.19 19.89 14.95
C PRO A 15 4.54 18.50 14.42
N GLY A 16 3.85 17.47 14.93
CA GLY A 16 4.07 16.08 14.55
C GLY A 16 3.96 15.89 13.04
N ALA A 17 4.89 15.11 12.48
CA ALA A 17 4.87 14.69 11.09
C ALA A 17 3.60 13.86 10.81
N VAL A 18 2.60 14.51 10.22
CA VAL A 18 1.41 13.81 9.71
C VAL A 18 1.85 13.06 8.46
N ALA A 19 1.68 11.75 8.43
CA ALA A 19 1.95 10.94 7.25
C ALA A 19 1.03 11.42 6.10
N GLN A 20 1.57 12.25 5.21
CA GLN A 20 0.83 12.76 4.06
C GLN A 20 0.75 11.66 3.01
N ASN A 21 -0.46 11.15 2.75
CA ASN A 21 -0.68 10.36 1.55
C ASN A 21 -0.44 11.24 0.31
N PRO A 22 0.25 10.73 -0.71
CA PRO A 22 0.53 11.48 -1.93
C PRO A 22 -0.76 11.99 -2.56
N ALA A 23 -0.83 13.29 -2.86
CA ALA A 23 -2.01 13.90 -3.45
C ALA A 23 -2.40 13.21 -4.77
N GLY A 24 -3.65 12.74 -4.86
CA GLY A 24 -4.17 12.07 -6.06
C GLY A 24 -3.94 10.56 -6.15
N LEU A 25 -3.33 9.94 -5.12
CA LEU A 25 -3.25 8.49 -4.99
C LEU A 25 -4.07 8.01 -3.78
N SER A 26 -4.90 7.00 -3.98
CA SER A 26 -5.70 6.40 -2.90
C SER A 26 -5.88 4.90 -3.13
N ALA A 27 -5.99 4.16 -2.04
CA ALA A 27 -6.24 2.74 -2.08
C ALA A 27 -7.31 2.37 -1.05
N ASP A 28 -8.29 1.59 -1.47
CA ASP A 28 -9.25 0.91 -0.60
C ASP A 28 -9.08 -0.58 -0.84
N LEU A 29 -8.35 -1.24 0.06
CA LEU A 29 -7.88 -2.60 -0.11
C LEU A 29 -8.15 -3.43 1.14
N LYS A 30 -8.51 -4.69 0.90
CA LYS A 30 -8.69 -5.75 1.90
C LYS A 30 -7.88 -6.97 1.46
N LEU A 31 -7.54 -7.83 2.40
CA LEU A 31 -6.92 -9.12 2.11
C LEU A 31 -7.99 -10.20 2.12
N MET A 32 -8.14 -10.95 1.04
CA MET A 32 -9.00 -12.12 1.00
C MET A 32 -8.14 -13.37 1.21
N PRO A 33 -8.36 -14.15 2.28
CA PRO A 33 -7.65 -15.42 2.47
C PRO A 33 -7.74 -16.30 1.23
N SER A 34 -6.65 -17.00 0.92
CA SER A 34 -6.57 -17.97 -0.17
C SER A 34 -5.64 -19.13 0.23
N TYR A 35 -5.61 -20.19 -0.57
CA TYR A 35 -4.77 -21.34 -0.27
C TYR A 35 -3.28 -20.93 -0.30
N GLY A 36 -2.60 -21.02 0.84
CA GLY A 36 -1.19 -20.64 1.01
C GLY A 36 -0.89 -19.14 1.04
N GLY A 37 -1.91 -18.28 1.24
CA GLY A 37 -1.72 -16.84 1.16
C GLY A 37 -2.98 -15.99 1.33
N ALA A 38 -2.92 -14.78 0.79
CA ALA A 38 -4.06 -13.89 0.63
C ALA A 38 -3.99 -13.13 -0.70
N LEU A 39 -5.15 -12.86 -1.28
CA LEU A 39 -5.32 -11.98 -2.43
C LEU A 39 -5.65 -10.57 -1.94
N LEU A 40 -4.92 -9.57 -2.42
CA LEU A 40 -5.24 -8.17 -2.16
C LEU A 40 -6.38 -7.75 -3.09
N ALA A 41 -7.54 -7.46 -2.52
CA ALA A 41 -8.76 -7.11 -3.24
C ALA A 41 -9.17 -5.67 -2.95
N GLY A 42 -9.69 -4.99 -3.95
CA GLY A 42 -10.23 -3.63 -3.84
C GLY A 42 -9.86 -2.77 -5.03
N ARG A 43 -9.63 -1.49 -4.77
CA ARG A 43 -9.40 -0.48 -5.82
C ARG A 43 -8.25 0.44 -5.45
N ILE A 44 -7.38 0.68 -6.43
CA ILE A 44 -6.35 1.71 -6.39
C ILE A 44 -6.75 2.79 -7.39
N LYS A 45 -6.77 4.05 -6.93
CA LYS A 45 -7.05 5.20 -7.78
C LYS A 45 -5.81 6.07 -7.91
N ALA A 46 -5.54 6.53 -9.12
CA ALA A 46 -4.49 7.49 -9.44
C ALA A 46 -5.06 8.61 -10.32
N SER A 47 -4.77 9.87 -9.98
CA SER A 47 -5.20 11.04 -10.77
C SER A 47 -4.49 11.15 -12.13
N ARG A 48 -3.32 10.52 -12.26
CA ARG A 48 -2.52 10.45 -13.49
C ARG A 48 -2.19 8.99 -13.81
N PRO A 49 -1.93 8.64 -15.09
CA PRO A 49 -1.43 7.32 -15.43
C PRO A 49 -0.15 6.98 -14.66
N ASP A 50 -0.12 5.80 -14.06
CA ASP A 50 1.01 5.29 -13.28
C ASP A 50 1.08 3.75 -13.37
N GLU A 51 2.08 3.16 -12.74
CA GLU A 51 2.24 1.71 -12.64
C GLU A 51 2.52 1.29 -11.20
N LEU A 52 1.83 0.27 -10.72
CA LEU A 52 2.16 -0.41 -9.48
C LEU A 52 3.36 -1.32 -9.72
N MET A 53 4.50 -0.98 -9.13
CA MET A 53 5.78 -1.69 -9.31
C MET A 53 6.01 -2.80 -8.28
N GLY A 54 5.30 -2.75 -7.15
CA GLY A 54 5.43 -3.76 -6.13
C GLY A 54 4.51 -3.52 -4.94
N VAL A 55 4.23 -4.61 -4.23
CA VAL A 55 3.51 -4.61 -2.97
C VAL A 55 4.28 -5.46 -1.97
N TRP A 56 4.38 -4.99 -0.73
CA TRP A 56 5.02 -5.69 0.38
C TRP A 56 4.09 -5.72 1.58
N SER A 57 4.16 -6.78 2.37
CA SER A 57 3.62 -6.85 3.72
C SER A 57 4.75 -7.16 4.70
N SER A 58 4.42 -7.19 6.00
CA SER A 58 5.34 -7.67 7.04
C SER A 58 5.81 -9.12 6.84
N LEU A 59 5.09 -9.92 6.04
CA LEU A 59 5.43 -11.33 5.77
C LEU A 59 6.26 -11.51 4.50
N GLY A 60 6.33 -10.51 3.62
CA GLY A 60 7.14 -10.57 2.41
C GLY A 60 6.60 -9.78 1.22
N ARG A 61 7.19 -10.04 0.06
CA ARG A 61 6.83 -9.39 -1.20
C ARG A 61 5.67 -10.12 -1.88
N ALA A 62 4.68 -9.37 -2.34
CA ALA A 62 3.58 -9.88 -3.14
C ALA A 62 4.01 -10.17 -4.58
N ARG A 63 3.31 -11.09 -5.23
CA ARG A 63 3.38 -11.31 -6.69
C ARG A 63 2.30 -10.47 -7.37
N LEU A 64 2.70 -9.66 -8.34
CA LEU A 64 1.79 -8.96 -9.24
C LEU A 64 1.49 -9.90 -10.40
N MET A 65 0.22 -10.01 -10.79
CA MET A 65 -0.21 -10.95 -11.81
C MET A 65 -1.15 -10.31 -12.82
N LYS A 66 -1.01 -10.71 -14.08
CA LYS A 66 -1.97 -10.44 -15.16
C LYS A 66 -2.63 -11.75 -15.57
N CYS A 67 -3.96 -11.78 -15.58
CA CYS A 67 -4.78 -12.95 -15.80
C CYS A 67 -5.65 -12.77 -17.06
N ALA A 68 -5.14 -13.22 -18.22
CA ALA A 68 -5.89 -13.31 -19.48
C ALA A 68 -5.11 -14.10 -20.56
N PRO A 69 -5.54 -15.33 -20.95
CA PRO A 69 -6.51 -16.22 -20.31
C PRO A 69 -5.93 -17.00 -19.12
N ARG A 70 -4.59 -17.06 -19.01
CA ARG A 70 -3.87 -17.63 -17.87
C ARG A 70 -3.28 -16.50 -17.02
N CYS A 71 -2.98 -16.81 -15.77
CA CYS A 71 -2.33 -15.87 -14.85
C CYS A 71 -0.81 -16.00 -14.94
N GLU A 72 -0.14 -14.88 -15.23
CA GLU A 72 1.31 -14.78 -15.30
C GLU A 72 1.81 -13.72 -14.33
N VAL A 73 2.97 -13.95 -13.73
CA VAL A 73 3.62 -12.96 -12.87
C VAL A 73 4.22 -11.86 -13.74
N VAL A 74 3.88 -10.62 -13.44
CA VAL A 74 4.31 -9.43 -14.19
C VAL A 74 5.13 -8.50 -13.30
N PRO A 75 6.05 -7.71 -13.85
CA PRO A 75 6.88 -6.80 -13.06
C PRO A 75 6.12 -5.57 -12.56
N SER A 76 5.03 -5.18 -13.24
CA SER A 76 4.20 -4.03 -12.88
C SER A 76 2.74 -4.20 -13.32
N LEU A 77 1.84 -3.42 -12.72
CA LEU A 77 0.42 -3.33 -13.13
C LEU A 77 0.09 -1.89 -13.56
N PRO A 78 -0.47 -1.68 -14.76
CA PRO A 78 -0.83 -0.34 -15.22
C PRO A 78 -2.04 0.21 -14.47
N ILE A 79 -2.01 1.51 -14.17
CA ILE A 79 -3.09 2.26 -13.53
C ILE A 79 -3.47 3.44 -14.43
N SER A 80 -4.59 3.32 -15.12
CA SER A 80 -5.16 4.40 -15.95
C SER A 80 -6.42 4.95 -15.27
N GLY A 81 -6.22 5.65 -14.15
CA GLY A 81 -7.32 6.18 -13.33
C GLY A 81 -7.73 5.22 -12.20
N ASN A 82 -8.26 4.05 -12.56
CA ASN A 82 -8.64 3.01 -11.59
C ASN A 82 -8.04 1.66 -11.94
N LEU A 83 -7.39 1.03 -10.96
CA LEU A 83 -6.98 -0.37 -11.01
C LEU A 83 -7.85 -1.16 -10.04
N ILE A 84 -8.62 -2.13 -10.57
CA ILE A 84 -9.42 -3.06 -9.78
C ILE A 84 -8.60 -4.33 -9.55
N LEU A 85 -8.50 -4.75 -8.30
CA LEU A 85 -7.86 -5.99 -7.88
C LEU A 85 -8.91 -6.91 -7.26
N SER A 86 -9.07 -8.12 -7.77
CA SER A 86 -9.97 -9.14 -7.24
C SER A 86 -9.59 -10.53 -7.78
N GLY A 87 -10.23 -11.57 -7.25
CA GLY A 87 -10.11 -12.92 -7.82
C GLY A 87 -10.68 -13.07 -9.23
N SER A 88 -11.51 -12.13 -9.69
CA SER A 88 -12.16 -12.17 -11.02
C SER A 88 -11.61 -11.13 -12.01
N SER A 89 -10.79 -10.18 -11.57
CA SER A 89 -10.20 -9.17 -12.44
C SER A 89 -9.01 -9.71 -13.24
N GLY A 90 -8.72 -9.02 -14.35
CA GLY A 90 -7.54 -9.29 -15.17
C GLY A 90 -6.20 -8.97 -14.50
N TYR A 91 -6.20 -8.30 -13.35
CA TYR A 91 -5.01 -8.04 -12.54
C TYR A 91 -5.21 -8.52 -11.12
N ARG A 92 -4.19 -9.16 -10.54
CA ARG A 92 -4.21 -9.68 -9.16
C ARG A 92 -2.92 -9.35 -8.44
N VAL A 93 -3.00 -9.22 -7.13
CA VAL A 93 -1.84 -9.10 -6.25
C VAL A 93 -1.99 -10.15 -5.17
N VAL A 94 -1.02 -11.05 -5.08
CA VAL A 94 -1.06 -12.22 -4.19
C VAL A 94 0.09 -12.17 -3.21
N LEU A 95 -0.22 -12.28 -1.92
CA LEU A 95 0.73 -12.37 -0.82
C LEU A 95 0.81 -13.83 -0.36
N GLY A 96 2.02 -14.36 -0.23
CA GLY A 96 2.23 -15.65 0.42
C GLY A 96 2.28 -15.51 1.95
N GLY A 97 1.91 -16.57 2.65
CA GLY A 97 1.98 -16.65 4.11
C GLY A 97 0.62 -16.87 4.79
N ASP A 98 0.64 -16.97 6.11
CA ASP A 98 -0.55 -17.27 6.91
C ASP A 98 -1.27 -16.00 7.37
N PHE A 99 -2.46 -15.78 6.84
CA PHE A 99 -3.32 -14.64 7.17
C PHE A 99 -4.57 -15.11 7.89
N LYS A 100 -4.83 -14.55 9.08
CA LYS A 100 -6.02 -14.90 9.89
C LYS A 100 -7.15 -13.90 9.65
N PRO A 101 -8.41 -14.34 9.50
CA PRO A 101 -9.55 -13.43 9.39
C PRO A 101 -9.59 -12.40 10.54
N GLY A 102 -9.84 -11.14 10.20
CA GLY A 102 -9.85 -10.01 11.13
C GLY A 102 -8.47 -9.40 11.44
N GLN A 103 -7.38 -10.03 11.01
CA GLN A 103 -6.02 -9.49 11.18
C GLN A 103 -5.87 -8.18 10.40
N LYS A 104 -5.24 -7.18 11.03
CA LYS A 104 -4.80 -5.95 10.36
C LYS A 104 -3.37 -6.15 9.86
N VAL A 105 -3.16 -5.92 8.58
CA VAL A 105 -1.86 -6.09 7.91
C VAL A 105 -1.46 -4.79 7.25
N SER A 106 -0.28 -4.29 7.59
CA SER A 106 0.31 -3.18 6.86
C SER A 106 0.81 -3.67 5.51
N VAL A 107 0.35 -3.01 4.44
CA VAL A 107 0.78 -3.24 3.07
C VAL A 107 1.35 -1.96 2.49
N VAL A 108 2.52 -2.07 1.87
CA VAL A 108 3.25 -0.98 1.24
C VAL A 108 3.14 -1.15 -0.26
N LEU A 109 2.64 -0.14 -0.96
CA LEU A 109 2.51 -0.11 -2.41
C LEU A 109 3.54 0.86 -2.98
N ARG A 110 4.37 0.42 -3.91
CA ARG A 110 5.34 1.27 -4.62
C ARG A 110 4.88 1.50 -6.05
N PHE A 111 4.89 2.76 -6.46
CA PHE A 111 4.52 3.18 -7.80
C PHE A 111 5.75 3.60 -8.61
N ARG A 112 5.62 3.65 -9.93
CA ARG A 112 6.72 3.97 -10.85
C ARG A 112 7.24 5.39 -10.67
N GLN A 113 6.36 6.32 -10.30
CA GLN A 113 6.72 7.72 -10.02
C GLN A 113 7.56 7.92 -8.73
N GLY A 114 8.03 6.84 -8.09
CA GLY A 114 8.81 6.91 -6.85
C GLY A 114 7.93 7.08 -5.60
N VAL A 115 6.62 7.13 -5.78
CA VAL A 115 5.65 7.28 -4.71
C VAL A 115 5.45 5.96 -3.96
N VAL A 116 5.34 6.05 -2.63
CA VAL A 116 5.03 4.92 -1.76
C VAL A 116 3.75 5.23 -0.98
N LEU A 117 2.80 4.29 -1.01
CA LEU A 117 1.56 4.36 -0.25
C LEU A 117 1.53 3.25 0.80
N ASN A 118 1.41 3.64 2.06
CA ASN A 118 1.19 2.70 3.16
C ASN A 118 -0.31 2.57 3.39
N HIS A 119 -0.83 1.34 3.36
CA HIS A 119 -2.23 1.03 3.59
C HIS A 119 -2.37 -0.05 4.65
N THR A 120 -3.39 0.05 5.50
CA THR A 120 -3.73 -1.02 6.44
C THR A 120 -4.89 -1.82 5.87
N ALA A 121 -4.60 -3.04 5.41
CA ALA A 121 -5.61 -3.96 4.90
C ALA A 121 -6.10 -4.87 6.04
N ILE A 122 -7.41 -5.03 6.14
CA ILE A 122 -8.03 -6.02 7.03
C ILE A 122 -8.19 -7.33 6.25
N VAL A 123 -7.79 -8.43 6.87
CA VAL A 123 -8.05 -9.78 6.36
C VAL A 123 -9.54 -10.08 6.50
N GLY A 124 -10.21 -10.29 5.37
CA GLY A 124 -11.60 -10.69 5.28
C GLY A 124 -11.86 -12.06 5.87
N ARG A 125 -13.15 -12.40 5.97
CA ARG A 125 -13.61 -13.74 6.34
C ARG A 125 -13.73 -14.62 5.11
#